data_AF-A0A536BN18-F1
#
_entry.id   AF-A0A536BN18-F1
#
_cell.length_a   1.000
_cell.length_b   1.000
_cell.length_c   1.000
_cell.angle_alpha   90.00
_cell.angle_beta   90.00
_cell.angle_gamma   90.00
#
_symmetry.space_group_name_H-M   'P 1'
#
loop_
_entity.id
_entity.type
_entity.pdbx_description
1 polymer ?
#
loop_
_entity_poly.entity_id
_entity_poly.type
_entity_poly.pdbx_seq_one_letter_code
_entity_poly.pdbx_strand_id
1 'polypeptide(L)'
;MAEGHLQQAMGALPASMGGGGATGAGKLPAAAAKVPASPAKLVTAQKPAAAAAAAAPTTTIAKEPVITFGPNARKEAVAASSLAILTDILKAAGLSKATITSTARSADDQARAMYQNLVSVGVDAQRALYGANGRLVIDTFEQFEAEGKSPNEVQNGMRDRIVEIGPSKVSRHCGDFHVLNVFDVGPGSLGGTKARKAFASAAKAEVGKRVSNFIPWPKDPGMHLEIKPSGSGGGSPAAAAAGPAKTIPPPATSTPAATAKEAPAKATVPEKKKAEAFVKEHFGLSTKAVVVVKGQKATKKVEGMAKITADPAAYCAEILRDAKIDPVEWYNSFTSGVKFLGRPVRDPIHTDLAEHLREREGRLAEKYGGPDKDPAVAGKTLGLRGDEEIVGARDHPTSAAVSMHLFGLALDVNYTANPFVSPGGSTEKAVLANAGRLVTGAPVGFGKMKYDDLHRVNSVLVEYLSYLSAGTSAKAAAALDAKLAAAKEAPWAGLKRDAALALIQADFDTVTALWQRTKKKQKEAIQQTGFMDLSKELVEGMKMDWGAAYGDIMHFDLRDQGRGQEIQAAVRRYLAQKKKESKEQWAAEHPG
;
A
#
# COMPACT_ATOMS: atom_id res chain seq x y z
N MET A 1 4.50 -61.24 34.04
CA MET A 1 3.78 -62.01 33.00
C MET A 1 4.17 -61.38 31.65
N ALA A 2 5.44 -61.56 31.29
CA ALA A 2 5.94 -62.50 30.26
C ALA A 2 5.93 -61.80 28.89
N GLU A 3 7.09 -61.31 28.43
CA GLU A 3 7.96 -61.95 27.39
C GLU A 3 7.43 -61.65 25.98
N GLY A 4 8.19 -61.32 24.94
CA GLY A 4 9.63 -61.33 24.68
C GLY A 4 9.92 -60.40 23.47
N HIS A 5 11.08 -59.77 23.36
CA HIS A 5 12.37 -60.30 22.90
C HIS A 5 12.60 -60.18 21.38
N LEU A 6 13.78 -59.61 21.07
CA LEU A 6 14.58 -59.61 19.84
C LEU A 6 14.14 -58.78 18.62
N GLN A 7 15.02 -58.26 17.75
CA GLN A 7 16.45 -57.85 17.74
C GLN A 7 16.79 -57.57 16.26
N GLN A 8 17.55 -56.49 15.97
CA GLN A 8 18.54 -56.36 14.87
C GLN A 8 18.04 -56.50 13.40
N ALA A 9 18.70 -56.01 12.35
CA ALA A 9 19.81 -55.10 12.10
C ALA A 9 19.91 -54.90 10.57
N MET A 10 20.56 -53.81 10.17
CA MET A 10 21.47 -53.66 9.01
C MET A 10 21.00 -53.94 7.56
N GLY A 11 21.32 -52.97 6.69
CA GLY A 11 21.42 -53.17 5.24
C GLY A 11 21.78 -51.88 4.52
N ALA A 12 23.04 -51.73 4.13
CA ALA A 12 23.63 -50.59 3.45
C ALA A 12 23.58 -50.73 1.91
N LEU A 13 23.39 -49.59 1.19
CA LEU A 13 23.97 -49.16 -0.12
C LEU A 13 23.89 -50.14 -1.34
N PRO A 14 24.24 -49.76 -2.61
CA PRO A 14 24.84 -48.53 -3.15
C PRO A 14 24.20 -47.98 -4.46
N ALA A 15 24.89 -46.99 -5.03
CA ALA A 15 24.64 -46.18 -6.24
C ALA A 15 24.86 -46.87 -7.62
N SER A 16 24.39 -46.20 -8.68
CA SER A 16 24.80 -46.33 -10.11
C SER A 16 24.35 -45.04 -10.83
N MET A 17 25.17 -44.11 -11.35
CA MET A 17 26.10 -44.11 -12.51
C MET A 17 25.48 -44.45 -13.88
N GLY A 18 25.74 -43.56 -14.86
CA GLY A 18 25.55 -43.70 -16.32
C GLY A 18 24.58 -42.64 -16.91
N GLY A 19 24.88 -41.79 -17.91
CA GLY A 19 25.98 -41.68 -18.87
C GLY A 19 25.44 -41.56 -20.33
N GLY A 20 25.87 -40.53 -21.10
CA GLY A 20 25.66 -40.35 -22.57
C GLY A 20 24.60 -39.29 -22.93
N GLY A 21 24.84 -38.20 -23.68
CA GLY A 21 25.47 -38.04 -25.02
C GLY A 21 24.39 -38.16 -26.11
N ALA A 22 24.26 -37.40 -27.21
CA ALA A 22 24.91 -36.23 -27.80
C ALA A 22 24.02 -35.71 -28.98
N THR A 23 24.26 -34.49 -29.46
CA THR A 23 24.11 -33.95 -30.85
C THR A 23 22.77 -33.94 -31.60
N GLY A 24 22.50 -32.80 -32.27
CA GLY A 24 21.61 -32.75 -33.45
C GLY A 24 21.24 -31.35 -33.93
N ALA A 25 22.01 -30.80 -34.88
CA ALA A 25 21.71 -29.57 -35.61
C ALA A 25 20.91 -29.85 -36.90
N GLY A 26 20.08 -28.88 -37.35
CA GLY A 26 19.46 -28.86 -38.69
C GLY A 26 18.40 -27.76 -38.77
N LYS A 27 18.72 -26.55 -39.25
CA LYS A 27 18.74 -26.05 -40.64
C LYS A 27 17.35 -25.70 -41.20
N LEU A 28 17.19 -24.40 -41.48
CA LEU A 28 16.12 -23.73 -42.24
C LEU A 28 15.92 -24.35 -43.65
N PRO A 29 14.80 -24.03 -44.31
CA PRO A 29 14.92 -23.05 -45.41
C PRO A 29 13.79 -22.03 -45.53
N ALA A 30 14.12 -20.95 -46.23
CA ALA A 30 13.27 -19.84 -46.66
C ALA A 30 12.79 -20.03 -48.12
N ALA A 31 11.66 -19.39 -48.48
CA ALA A 31 11.34 -18.84 -49.83
C ALA A 31 9.99 -18.08 -49.70
N ALA A 32 9.92 -16.76 -49.85
CA ALA A 32 9.99 -15.93 -51.08
C ALA A 32 8.64 -15.72 -51.79
N ALA A 33 8.14 -14.48 -51.64
CA ALA A 33 7.48 -13.59 -52.60
C ALA A 33 6.31 -14.06 -53.49
N LYS A 34 5.20 -13.27 -53.48
CA LYS A 34 4.62 -12.68 -54.70
C LYS A 34 3.61 -11.57 -54.41
N VAL A 35 3.90 -10.39 -54.96
CA VAL A 35 2.98 -9.29 -55.27
C VAL A 35 2.24 -9.64 -56.58
N PRO A 36 1.04 -9.10 -56.81
CA PRO A 36 0.84 -8.43 -58.09
C PRO A 36 0.18 -7.05 -57.98
N ALA A 37 0.47 -6.28 -59.01
CA ALA A 37 0.18 -4.87 -59.20
C ALA A 37 -1.25 -4.58 -59.70
N SER A 38 -1.54 -3.28 -59.65
CA SER A 38 -2.72 -2.53 -60.12
C SER A 38 -3.06 -2.73 -61.63
N PRO A 39 -4.21 -2.19 -62.09
CA PRO A 39 -4.08 -0.99 -62.95
C PRO A 39 -5.15 0.10 -62.77
N ALA A 40 -4.80 1.27 -63.30
CA ALA A 40 -5.47 2.58 -63.23
C ALA A 40 -6.41 2.88 -64.41
N LYS A 41 -7.30 3.90 -64.25
CA LYS A 41 -7.64 5.04 -65.15
C LYS A 41 -8.89 5.76 -64.59
N LEU A 42 -8.92 7.04 -64.18
CA LEU A 42 -8.68 8.35 -64.83
C LEU A 42 -9.79 8.80 -65.80
N VAL A 43 -10.71 9.67 -65.36
CA VAL A 43 -11.30 10.77 -66.14
C VAL A 43 -11.64 11.97 -65.23
N THR A 44 -11.25 13.14 -65.71
CA THR A 44 -11.31 14.53 -65.20
C THR A 44 -12.67 15.21 -65.34
N ALA A 45 -12.97 16.20 -64.48
CA ALA A 45 -13.54 17.52 -64.85
C ALA A 45 -13.62 18.47 -63.64
N GLN A 46 -13.46 19.76 -63.89
CA GLN A 46 -13.15 20.83 -62.94
C GLN A 46 -14.23 21.93 -62.99
N LYS A 47 -14.75 22.35 -61.80
CA LYS A 47 -15.23 23.70 -61.34
C LYS A 47 -16.32 24.44 -62.18
N PRO A 48 -17.37 25.14 -61.62
CA PRO A 48 -17.22 26.25 -60.69
C PRO A 48 -18.24 26.48 -59.56
N ALA A 49 -17.83 27.40 -58.68
CA ALA A 49 -18.50 27.85 -57.47
C ALA A 49 -19.83 28.55 -57.77
N ALA A 50 -20.82 28.30 -56.91
CA ALA A 50 -21.94 29.20 -56.69
C ALA A 50 -22.23 29.23 -55.19
N ALA A 51 -22.09 30.41 -54.61
CA ALA A 51 -22.61 30.74 -53.30
C ALA A 51 -24.14 30.83 -53.40
N ALA A 52 -24.85 30.14 -52.52
CA ALA A 52 -26.24 30.48 -52.21
C ALA A 52 -26.68 29.89 -50.88
N ALA A 53 -27.20 30.80 -50.05
CA ALA A 53 -28.25 30.61 -49.06
C ALA A 53 -27.98 29.66 -47.88
N ALA A 54 -27.68 30.31 -46.76
CA ALA A 54 -27.91 29.82 -45.41
C ALA A 54 -29.33 29.24 -45.27
N ALA A 55 -29.43 27.91 -45.31
CA ALA A 55 -30.40 27.20 -44.51
C ALA A 55 -29.78 27.05 -43.12
N ALA A 56 -30.35 27.70 -42.12
CA ALA A 56 -29.98 27.50 -40.73
C ALA A 56 -29.98 25.99 -40.44
N PRO A 57 -28.86 25.37 -40.05
CA PRO A 57 -28.95 24.04 -39.47
C PRO A 57 -29.74 24.24 -38.19
N THR A 58 -30.92 23.63 -38.14
CA THR A 58 -31.64 23.35 -36.90
C THR A 58 -30.61 22.87 -35.91
N THR A 59 -30.27 23.72 -34.94
CA THR A 59 -29.40 23.36 -33.83
C THR A 59 -30.17 22.35 -33.00
N THR A 60 -30.13 21.09 -33.41
CA THR A 60 -30.26 19.98 -32.48
C THR A 60 -29.25 20.30 -31.40
N ILE A 61 -29.73 20.66 -30.21
CA ILE A 61 -28.87 20.80 -29.04
C ILE A 61 -28.16 19.46 -28.92
N ALA A 62 -26.92 19.41 -29.38
CA ALA A 62 -26.15 18.18 -29.44
C ALA A 62 -26.02 17.74 -28.00
N LYS A 63 -26.71 16.65 -27.66
CA LYS A 63 -26.67 16.05 -26.33
C LYS A 63 -25.21 15.94 -25.90
N GLU A 64 -24.92 16.47 -24.72
CA GLU A 64 -23.55 16.54 -24.22
C GLU A 64 -22.90 15.15 -24.27
N PRO A 65 -21.66 15.02 -24.82
CA PRO A 65 -21.00 13.73 -24.92
C PRO A 65 -20.91 13.04 -23.56
N VAL A 66 -21.28 11.76 -23.51
CA VAL A 66 -21.26 10.97 -22.29
C VAL A 66 -19.86 10.40 -22.07
N ILE A 67 -19.19 10.86 -21.02
CA ILE A 67 -17.90 10.30 -20.58
C ILE A 67 -18.15 9.32 -19.45
N THR A 68 -17.76 8.06 -19.64
CA THR A 68 -17.78 7.02 -18.61
C THR A 68 -16.38 6.63 -18.19
N PHE A 69 -16.26 5.97 -17.03
CA PHE A 69 -15.00 5.46 -16.51
C PHE A 69 -15.04 3.94 -16.48
N GLY A 70 -13.94 3.32 -16.92
CA GLY A 70 -13.74 1.88 -16.80
C GLY A 70 -13.54 1.47 -15.35
N PRO A 71 -13.62 0.16 -15.05
CA PRO A 71 -13.62 -0.35 -13.68
C PRO A 71 -12.35 -0.04 -12.88
N ASN A 72 -11.23 0.22 -13.56
CA ASN A 72 -9.94 0.55 -12.94
C ASN A 72 -9.55 2.03 -13.13
N ALA A 73 -10.47 2.88 -13.60
CA ALA A 73 -10.23 4.29 -13.85
C ALA A 73 -10.82 5.13 -12.71
N ARG A 74 -9.94 5.80 -11.96
CA ARG A 74 -10.28 6.70 -10.86
C ARG A 74 -10.81 8.03 -11.40
N LYS A 75 -12.09 8.34 -11.17
CA LYS A 75 -12.75 9.54 -11.69
C LYS A 75 -12.20 10.80 -11.03
N GLU A 76 -11.96 10.73 -9.74
CA GLU A 76 -11.35 11.77 -8.89
C GLU A 76 -9.94 12.15 -9.34
N ALA A 77 -9.24 11.26 -10.05
CA ALA A 77 -7.91 11.54 -10.60
C ALA A 77 -7.94 12.36 -11.90
N VAL A 78 -9.12 12.80 -12.37
CA VAL A 78 -9.29 13.65 -13.55
C VAL A 78 -10.09 14.88 -13.14
N ALA A 79 -9.45 16.05 -13.16
CA ALA A 79 -10.09 17.29 -12.80
C ALA A 79 -11.24 17.63 -13.76
N ALA A 80 -12.23 18.37 -13.26
CA ALA A 80 -13.35 18.86 -14.05
C ALA A 80 -12.90 19.65 -15.28
N SER A 81 -11.81 20.44 -15.16
CA SER A 81 -11.21 21.17 -16.28
C SER A 81 -10.65 20.23 -17.37
N SER A 82 -10.01 19.13 -16.98
CA SER A 82 -9.55 18.10 -17.91
C SER A 82 -10.71 17.35 -18.60
N LEU A 83 -11.80 17.10 -17.87
CA LEU A 83 -13.03 16.52 -18.43
C LEU A 83 -13.70 17.47 -19.42
N ALA A 84 -13.74 18.76 -19.15
CA ALA A 84 -14.27 19.75 -20.09
C ALA A 84 -13.47 19.78 -21.40
N ILE A 85 -12.14 19.70 -21.32
CA ILE A 85 -11.28 19.59 -22.50
C ILE A 85 -11.57 18.30 -23.29
N LEU A 86 -11.73 17.16 -22.60
CA LEU A 86 -12.12 15.91 -23.27
C LEU A 86 -13.50 16.03 -23.94
N THR A 87 -14.48 16.65 -23.29
CA THR A 87 -15.81 16.93 -23.86
C THR A 87 -15.70 17.75 -25.14
N ASP A 88 -14.86 18.79 -25.16
CA ASP A 88 -14.64 19.60 -26.36
C ASP A 88 -13.97 18.82 -27.49
N ILE A 89 -12.99 17.96 -27.16
CA ILE A 89 -12.36 17.05 -28.13
C ILE A 89 -13.40 16.11 -28.75
N LEU A 90 -14.31 15.56 -27.93
CA LEU A 90 -15.38 14.68 -28.41
C LEU A 90 -16.36 15.43 -29.32
N LYS A 91 -16.77 16.64 -28.94
CA LYS A 91 -17.63 17.49 -29.78
C LYS A 91 -16.96 17.80 -31.13
N ALA A 92 -15.69 18.21 -31.12
CA ALA A 92 -14.92 18.51 -32.33
C ALA A 92 -14.73 17.26 -33.22
N ALA A 93 -14.66 16.08 -32.62
CA ALA A 93 -14.59 14.81 -33.34
C ALA A 93 -15.95 14.27 -33.81
N GLY A 94 -17.07 14.93 -33.46
CA GLY A 94 -18.42 14.47 -33.76
C GLY A 94 -18.83 13.21 -32.98
N LEU A 95 -18.26 13.01 -31.78
CA LEU A 95 -18.49 11.83 -30.93
C LEU A 95 -19.39 12.16 -29.74
N SER A 96 -20.36 11.28 -29.49
CA SER A 96 -21.34 11.43 -28.41
C SER A 96 -21.00 10.67 -27.13
N LYS A 97 -19.93 9.86 -27.14
CA LYS A 97 -19.48 9.12 -25.95
C LYS A 97 -18.01 8.73 -26.01
N ALA A 98 -17.42 8.53 -24.84
CA ALA A 98 -16.12 7.89 -24.67
C ALA A 98 -16.02 7.24 -23.29
N THR A 99 -15.12 6.26 -23.16
CA THR A 99 -14.79 5.64 -21.87
C THR A 99 -13.33 5.87 -21.55
N ILE A 100 -13.06 6.52 -20.42
CA ILE A 100 -11.72 6.61 -19.84
C ILE A 100 -11.42 5.26 -19.19
N THR A 101 -10.47 4.51 -19.74
CA THR A 101 -10.15 3.14 -19.30
C THR A 101 -9.01 3.09 -18.29
N SER A 102 -8.25 4.17 -18.16
CA SER A 102 -7.18 4.30 -17.16
C SER A 102 -6.99 5.76 -16.78
N THR A 103 -6.66 6.02 -15.52
CA THR A 103 -6.26 7.34 -15.00
C THR A 103 -4.99 7.21 -14.19
N ALA A 104 -4.80 7.98 -13.11
CA ALA A 104 -3.62 7.85 -12.27
C ALA A 104 -3.54 6.44 -11.65
N ARG A 105 -2.35 5.87 -11.54
CA ARG A 105 -2.08 4.50 -11.07
C ARG A 105 -1.14 4.49 -9.87
N SER A 106 -1.40 3.57 -8.93
CA SER A 106 -0.41 3.16 -7.94
C SER A 106 0.72 2.34 -8.60
N ALA A 107 1.77 2.01 -7.84
CA ALA A 107 2.81 1.10 -8.31
C ALA A 107 2.24 -0.30 -8.60
N ASP A 108 1.32 -0.78 -7.76
CA ASP A 108 0.60 -2.03 -7.95
C ASP A 108 -0.24 -2.04 -9.24
N ASP A 109 -0.99 -0.97 -9.50
CA ASP A 109 -1.76 -0.82 -10.74
C ASP A 109 -0.87 -0.77 -11.96
N GLN A 110 0.27 -0.09 -11.86
CA GLN A 110 1.23 0.01 -12.94
C GLN A 110 1.90 -1.33 -13.22
N ALA A 111 2.23 -2.11 -12.19
CA ALA A 111 2.77 -3.46 -12.33
C ALA A 111 1.76 -4.39 -13.00
N ARG A 112 0.50 -4.37 -12.53
CA ARG A 112 -0.60 -5.14 -13.12
C ARG A 112 -0.82 -4.78 -14.60
N ALA A 113 -0.85 -3.49 -14.93
CA ALA A 113 -1.04 -3.02 -16.30
C ALA A 113 0.12 -3.44 -17.20
N MET A 114 1.37 -3.29 -16.74
CA MET A 114 2.55 -3.74 -17.49
C MET A 114 2.55 -5.26 -17.69
N TYR A 115 2.26 -6.03 -16.64
CA TYR A 115 2.17 -7.49 -16.72
C TYR A 115 1.10 -7.94 -17.73
N GLN A 116 -0.10 -7.37 -17.67
CA GLN A 116 -1.18 -7.70 -18.61
C GLN A 116 -0.78 -7.39 -20.06
N ASN A 117 -0.11 -6.26 -20.30
CA ASN A 117 0.37 -5.91 -21.64
C ASN A 117 1.51 -6.82 -22.12
N LEU A 118 2.42 -7.21 -21.23
CA LEU A 118 3.51 -8.14 -21.53
C LEU A 118 2.97 -9.51 -21.91
N VAL A 119 1.96 -10.02 -21.19
CA VAL A 119 1.31 -11.30 -21.49
C VAL A 119 0.46 -11.24 -22.77
N SER A 120 -0.24 -10.13 -23.02
CA SER A 120 -1.19 -10.04 -24.15
C SER A 120 -0.57 -9.59 -25.47
N VAL A 121 0.45 -8.74 -25.43
CA VAL A 121 1.06 -8.11 -26.62
C VAL A 121 2.52 -8.52 -26.81
N GLY A 122 3.19 -9.02 -25.75
CA GLY A 122 4.57 -9.49 -25.79
C GLY A 122 5.61 -8.46 -25.34
N VAL A 123 6.79 -8.98 -24.98
CA VAL A 123 7.93 -8.21 -24.45
C VAL A 123 8.42 -7.14 -25.42
N ASP A 124 8.62 -7.50 -26.70
CA ASP A 124 9.21 -6.59 -27.70
C ASP A 124 8.37 -5.33 -27.89
N ALA A 125 7.04 -5.48 -27.96
CA ALA A 125 6.12 -4.37 -28.08
C ALA A 125 6.18 -3.44 -26.86
N GLN A 126 6.28 -4.00 -25.65
CA GLN A 126 6.40 -3.21 -24.43
C GLN A 126 7.77 -2.54 -24.29
N ARG A 127 8.86 -3.17 -24.75
CA ARG A 127 10.20 -2.55 -24.78
C ARG A 127 10.29 -1.36 -25.73
N ALA A 128 9.53 -1.38 -26.82
CA ALA A 128 9.42 -0.26 -27.75
C ALA A 128 8.59 0.91 -27.18
N LEU A 129 7.63 0.62 -26.30
CA LEU A 129 6.78 1.61 -25.64
C LEU A 129 7.48 2.27 -24.44
N TYR A 130 8.10 1.47 -23.57
CA TYR A 130 8.68 1.95 -22.32
C TYR A 130 10.10 2.53 -22.48
N GLY A 131 10.36 3.63 -21.77
CA GLY A 131 11.70 4.20 -21.61
C GLY A 131 12.62 3.31 -20.75
N ALA A 132 13.86 3.76 -20.51
CA ALA A 132 14.89 2.98 -19.80
C ALA A 132 14.39 2.40 -18.45
N ASN A 133 13.70 3.22 -17.66
CA ASN A 133 13.13 2.82 -16.37
C ASN A 133 12.05 1.73 -16.49
N GLY A 134 11.14 1.84 -17.45
CA GLY A 134 10.12 0.81 -17.65
C GLY A 134 10.72 -0.48 -18.19
N ARG A 135 11.79 -0.40 -19.00
CA ARG A 135 12.52 -1.59 -19.46
C ARG A 135 13.16 -2.37 -18.31
N LEU A 136 13.64 -1.70 -17.27
CA LEU A 136 14.15 -2.38 -16.07
C LEU A 136 13.07 -3.20 -15.33
N VAL A 137 11.80 -2.82 -15.44
CA VAL A 137 10.65 -3.57 -14.89
C VAL A 137 10.31 -4.74 -15.80
N ILE A 138 10.44 -4.57 -17.12
CA ILE A 138 10.28 -5.65 -18.10
C ILE A 138 11.39 -6.70 -17.91
N ASP A 139 12.62 -6.28 -17.60
CA ASP A 139 13.73 -7.20 -17.28
C ASP A 139 13.37 -8.08 -16.06
N THR A 140 12.74 -7.50 -15.03
CA THR A 140 12.23 -8.25 -13.86
C THR A 140 11.14 -9.25 -14.23
N PHE A 141 10.23 -8.88 -15.15
CA PHE A 141 9.23 -9.81 -15.68
C PHE A 141 9.90 -11.02 -16.35
N GLU A 142 10.84 -10.79 -17.27
CA GLU A 142 11.52 -11.87 -17.99
C GLU A 142 12.35 -12.76 -17.08
N GLN A 143 13.04 -12.16 -16.09
CA GLN A 143 13.77 -12.91 -15.08
C GLN A 143 12.84 -13.83 -14.29
N PHE A 144 11.71 -13.32 -13.80
CA PHE A 144 10.83 -14.08 -12.92
C PHE A 144 10.05 -15.16 -13.71
N GLU A 145 9.71 -14.90 -14.97
CA GLU A 145 9.17 -15.92 -15.88
C GLU A 145 10.20 -17.05 -16.11
N ALA A 146 11.47 -16.71 -16.34
CA ALA A 146 12.54 -17.69 -16.52
C ALA A 146 12.80 -18.54 -15.25
N GLU A 147 12.58 -17.96 -14.06
CA GLU A 147 12.64 -18.65 -12.77
C GLU A 147 11.38 -19.48 -12.45
N GLY A 148 10.36 -19.47 -13.32
CA GLY A 148 9.12 -20.23 -13.13
C GLY A 148 8.25 -19.69 -11.98
N LYS A 149 8.35 -18.40 -11.67
CA LYS A 149 7.56 -17.74 -10.62
C LYS A 149 6.08 -17.69 -11.01
N SER A 150 5.19 -17.69 -10.02
CA SER A 150 3.76 -17.54 -10.27
C SER A 150 3.40 -16.13 -10.80
N PRO A 151 2.29 -15.95 -11.52
CA PRO A 151 1.83 -14.63 -12.01
C PRO A 151 1.77 -13.54 -10.93
N ASN A 152 1.45 -13.92 -9.68
CA ASN A 152 1.41 -12.99 -8.55
C ASN A 152 2.82 -12.62 -8.10
N GLU A 153 3.76 -13.56 -8.08
CA GLU A 153 5.17 -13.28 -7.75
C GLU A 153 5.83 -12.41 -8.82
N VAL A 154 5.55 -12.65 -10.11
CA VAL A 154 6.02 -11.81 -11.22
C VAL A 154 5.48 -10.38 -11.06
N GLN A 155 4.17 -10.21 -10.86
CA GLN A 155 3.57 -8.89 -10.64
C GLN A 155 4.10 -8.19 -9.39
N ASN A 156 4.33 -8.92 -8.29
CA ASN A 156 4.94 -8.38 -7.09
C ASN A 156 6.38 -7.92 -7.33
N GLY A 157 7.19 -8.73 -8.03
CA GLY A 157 8.55 -8.36 -8.40
C GLY A 157 8.59 -7.12 -9.30
N MET A 158 7.70 -7.06 -10.29
CA MET A 158 7.53 -5.87 -11.14
C MET A 158 7.12 -4.64 -10.33
N ARG A 159 6.18 -4.79 -9.39
CA ARG A 159 5.75 -3.71 -8.48
C ARG A 159 6.90 -3.22 -7.62
N ASP A 160 7.67 -4.14 -7.04
CA ASP A 160 8.83 -3.80 -6.22
C ASP A 160 9.88 -3.05 -7.04
N ARG A 161 10.11 -3.47 -8.30
CA ARG A 161 10.99 -2.77 -9.23
C ARG A 161 10.48 -1.36 -9.58
N ILE A 162 9.18 -1.19 -9.76
CA ILE A 162 8.55 0.12 -9.99
C ILE A 162 8.74 1.03 -8.78
N VAL A 163 8.54 0.51 -7.57
CA VAL A 163 8.74 1.24 -6.31
C VAL A 163 10.21 1.65 -6.16
N GLU A 164 11.15 0.75 -6.44
CA GLU A 164 12.60 0.98 -6.35
C GLU A 164 13.06 2.13 -7.25
N ILE A 165 12.62 2.13 -8.51
CA ILE A 165 12.99 3.16 -9.49
C ILE A 165 12.33 4.51 -9.14
N GLY A 166 11.12 4.45 -8.58
CA GLY A 166 10.22 5.57 -8.38
C GLY A 166 9.07 5.49 -9.38
N PRO A 167 7.82 5.27 -8.94
CA PRO A 167 6.69 4.98 -9.84
C PRO A 167 6.49 6.02 -10.95
N SER A 168 6.56 7.31 -10.60
CA SER A 168 6.43 8.44 -11.55
C SER A 168 7.55 8.52 -12.60
N LYS A 169 8.69 7.86 -12.36
CA LYS A 169 9.79 7.74 -13.32
C LYS A 169 9.62 6.57 -14.28
N VAL A 170 8.77 5.59 -13.93
CA VAL A 170 8.43 4.45 -14.79
C VAL A 170 7.25 4.79 -15.70
N SER A 171 6.23 5.43 -15.15
CA SER A 171 4.99 5.75 -15.86
C SER A 171 4.44 7.10 -15.42
N ARG A 172 3.96 7.88 -16.40
CA ARG A 172 3.30 9.17 -16.14
C ARG A 172 1.98 9.01 -15.40
N HIS A 173 1.31 7.87 -15.54
CA HIS A 173 0.12 7.55 -14.73
C HIS A 173 0.43 7.48 -13.23
N CYS A 174 1.67 7.23 -12.83
CA CYS A 174 2.07 7.21 -11.43
C CYS A 174 2.56 8.56 -10.90
N GLY A 175 2.41 9.63 -11.69
CA GLY A 175 2.67 10.99 -11.25
C GLY A 175 1.57 11.55 -10.35
N ASP A 176 1.84 12.72 -9.76
CA ASP A 176 0.84 13.48 -9.02
C ASP A 176 -0.23 14.03 -9.97
N PHE A 177 -1.46 13.52 -9.84
CA PHE A 177 -2.57 13.90 -10.70
C PHE A 177 -3.13 15.29 -10.37
N HIS A 178 -2.75 15.91 -9.25
CA HIS A 178 -3.05 17.32 -8.99
C HIS A 178 -2.17 18.25 -9.83
N VAL A 179 -1.00 17.77 -10.27
CA VAL A 179 -0.08 18.51 -11.14
C VAL A 179 -0.35 18.21 -12.62
N LEU A 180 -0.64 16.96 -12.95
CA LEU A 180 -0.87 16.51 -14.33
C LEU A 180 -1.88 15.36 -14.36
N ASN A 181 -3.08 15.57 -14.89
CA ASN A 181 -4.01 14.47 -15.14
C ASN A 181 -3.52 13.67 -16.34
N VAL A 182 -3.25 12.38 -16.11
CA VAL A 182 -2.84 11.43 -17.13
C VAL A 182 -3.91 10.36 -17.24
N PHE A 183 -4.52 10.22 -18.41
CA PHE A 183 -5.62 9.27 -18.62
C PHE A 183 -5.69 8.75 -20.05
N ASP A 184 -6.19 7.52 -20.18
CA ASP A 184 -6.36 6.82 -21.45
C ASP A 184 -7.84 6.72 -21.80
N VAL A 185 -8.20 7.14 -23.01
CA VAL A 185 -9.51 6.83 -23.59
C VAL A 185 -9.42 5.52 -24.37
N GLY A 186 -10.28 4.56 -24.03
CA GLY A 186 -10.30 3.25 -24.66
C GLY A 186 -10.69 3.35 -26.15
N PRO A 187 -9.85 2.92 -27.10
CA PRO A 187 -10.12 3.09 -28.54
C PRO A 187 -11.40 2.37 -28.99
N GLY A 188 -11.78 1.27 -28.32
CA GLY A 188 -13.03 0.57 -28.56
C GLY A 188 -14.28 1.40 -28.23
N SER A 189 -14.19 2.32 -27.25
CA SER A 189 -15.33 3.16 -26.84
C SER A 189 -15.69 4.25 -27.85
N LEU A 190 -14.72 4.64 -28.69
CA LEU A 190 -14.84 5.68 -29.70
C LEU A 190 -15.49 5.20 -31.00
N GLY A 191 -15.71 3.89 -31.15
CA GLY A 191 -16.27 3.28 -32.37
C GLY A 191 -15.21 2.86 -33.39
N GLY A 192 -15.58 2.90 -34.68
CA GLY A 192 -14.75 2.40 -35.79
C GLY A 192 -13.58 3.30 -36.18
N THR A 193 -12.79 2.86 -37.16
CA THR A 193 -11.54 3.53 -37.59
C THR A 193 -11.70 5.01 -37.92
N LYS A 194 -12.78 5.41 -38.59
CA LYS A 194 -13.06 6.81 -38.92
C LYS A 194 -13.22 7.68 -37.67
N ALA A 195 -13.96 7.20 -36.67
CA ALA A 195 -14.22 7.88 -35.42
C ALA A 195 -12.94 8.02 -34.58
N ARG A 196 -12.12 6.96 -34.51
CA ARG A 196 -10.80 7.00 -33.84
C ARG A 196 -9.85 8.02 -34.48
N LYS A 197 -9.83 8.11 -35.82
CA LYS A 197 -9.03 9.11 -36.54
C LYS A 197 -9.53 10.54 -36.30
N ALA A 198 -10.84 10.74 -36.24
CA ALA A 198 -11.43 12.03 -35.92
C ALA A 198 -11.06 12.48 -34.50
N PHE A 199 -11.19 11.58 -33.50
CA PHE A 199 -10.76 11.84 -32.13
C PHE A 199 -9.27 12.20 -32.06
N ALA A 200 -8.40 11.39 -32.68
CA ALA A 200 -6.96 11.63 -32.67
C ALA A 200 -6.59 12.97 -33.33
N SER A 201 -7.30 13.37 -34.39
CA SER A 201 -7.09 14.65 -35.06
C SER A 201 -7.51 15.83 -34.15
N ALA A 202 -8.68 15.71 -33.50
CA ALA A 202 -9.17 16.71 -32.55
C ALA A 202 -8.26 16.85 -31.33
N ALA A 203 -7.86 15.73 -30.71
CA ALA A 203 -6.94 15.73 -29.57
C ALA A 203 -5.58 16.33 -29.94
N LYS A 204 -5.04 16.00 -31.12
CA LYS A 204 -3.77 16.56 -31.61
C LYS A 204 -3.84 18.07 -31.84
N ALA A 205 -5.00 18.61 -32.25
CA ALA A 205 -5.19 20.05 -32.44
C ALA A 205 -5.17 20.85 -31.12
N GLU A 206 -5.34 20.18 -29.97
CA GLU A 206 -5.31 20.75 -28.62
C GLU A 206 -3.94 20.64 -27.94
N VAL A 207 -3.01 19.87 -28.51
CA VAL A 207 -1.65 19.71 -27.99
C VAL A 207 -0.92 21.05 -28.05
N GLY A 208 -0.33 21.47 -26.93
CA GLY A 208 0.34 22.75 -26.77
C GLY A 208 -0.59 23.92 -26.46
N LYS A 209 -1.92 23.73 -26.51
CA LYS A 209 -2.92 24.74 -26.11
C LYS A 209 -3.53 24.40 -24.74
N ARG A 210 -4.17 23.24 -24.67
CA ARG A 210 -4.91 22.74 -23.49
C ARG A 210 -4.45 21.34 -23.09
N VAL A 211 -3.98 20.55 -24.05
CA VAL A 211 -3.39 19.22 -23.83
C VAL A 211 -1.86 19.36 -23.81
N SER A 212 -1.21 18.83 -22.79
CA SER A 212 0.26 18.87 -22.66
C SER A 212 0.94 17.84 -23.56
N ASN A 213 0.36 16.64 -23.67
CA ASN A 213 0.87 15.58 -24.52
C ASN A 213 -0.28 14.65 -24.96
N PHE A 214 -0.16 14.07 -26.17
CA PHE A 214 -1.12 13.11 -26.69
C PHE A 214 -0.39 11.99 -27.44
N ILE A 215 -0.68 10.73 -27.09
CA ILE A 215 -0.15 9.55 -27.79
C ILE A 215 -1.34 8.75 -28.34
N PRO A 216 -1.48 8.63 -29.67
CA PRO A 216 -2.62 7.96 -30.28
C PRO A 216 -2.45 6.43 -30.32
N TRP A 217 -3.55 5.70 -30.27
CA TRP A 217 -3.59 4.29 -30.66
C TRP A 217 -3.21 4.12 -32.15
N PRO A 218 -2.47 3.07 -32.55
CA PRO A 218 -1.97 1.94 -31.73
C PRO A 218 -0.57 2.16 -31.15
N LYS A 219 0.00 3.38 -31.22
CA LYS A 219 1.32 3.66 -30.65
C LYS A 219 1.31 3.47 -29.13
N ASP A 220 0.18 3.74 -28.51
CA ASP A 220 -0.16 3.34 -27.15
C ASP A 220 -1.40 2.41 -27.17
N PRO A 221 -1.53 1.42 -26.26
CA PRO A 221 -2.76 0.66 -26.09
C PRO A 221 -4.02 1.52 -25.90
N GLY A 222 -3.89 2.71 -25.32
CA GLY A 222 -4.94 3.71 -25.17
C GLY A 222 -4.82 4.90 -26.14
N MET A 223 -5.83 5.77 -26.13
CA MET A 223 -5.65 7.16 -26.57
C MET A 223 -5.19 7.97 -25.36
N HIS A 224 -3.88 8.10 -25.16
CA HIS A 224 -3.26 8.66 -23.95
C HIS A 224 -3.23 10.18 -23.98
N LEU A 225 -3.82 10.84 -22.98
CA LEU A 225 -3.83 12.29 -22.79
C LEU A 225 -3.13 12.69 -21.50
N GLU A 226 -2.34 13.77 -21.57
CA GLU A 226 -1.77 14.47 -20.42
C GLU A 226 -2.28 15.91 -20.41
N ILE A 227 -2.96 16.30 -19.34
CA ILE A 227 -3.59 17.63 -19.22
C ILE A 227 -3.23 18.23 -17.86
N LYS A 228 -2.76 19.48 -17.86
CA LYS A 228 -2.57 20.25 -16.63
C LYS A 228 -3.93 20.79 -16.18
N PRO A 229 -4.44 20.42 -15.00
CA PRO A 229 -5.72 20.92 -14.54
C PRO A 229 -5.64 22.41 -14.22
N SER A 230 -6.59 23.22 -14.74
CA SER A 230 -6.75 24.61 -14.32
C SER A 230 -7.69 24.68 -13.11
N GLY A 231 -7.24 25.27 -11.99
CA GLY A 231 -8.09 25.51 -10.80
C GLY A 231 -7.48 25.23 -9.42
N SER A 232 -6.20 24.85 -9.29
CA SER A 232 -5.52 24.72 -7.99
C SER A 232 -5.01 26.08 -7.46
N GLY A 233 -5.92 27.03 -7.25
CA GLY A 233 -5.64 28.27 -6.52
C GLY A 233 -5.99 28.12 -5.05
N GLY A 234 -5.01 27.80 -4.19
CA GLY A 234 -5.24 27.65 -2.76
C GLY A 234 -4.03 27.18 -1.95
N GLY A 235 -2.92 27.92 -2.01
CA GLY A 235 -1.91 27.95 -0.94
C GLY A 235 -0.61 27.18 -1.17
N SER A 236 0.34 27.79 -1.87
CA SER A 236 1.76 27.65 -1.50
C SER A 236 2.41 29.04 -1.50
N PRO A 237 3.19 29.43 -0.47
CA PRO A 237 3.70 30.78 -0.35
C PRO A 237 4.81 31.04 -1.36
N ALA A 238 4.68 32.16 -2.07
CA ALA A 238 5.68 32.66 -2.99
C ALA A 238 6.97 33.02 -2.26
N ALA A 239 8.08 32.62 -2.85
CA ALA A 239 9.42 33.12 -2.56
C ALA A 239 9.44 34.65 -2.71
N ALA A 240 9.80 35.36 -1.64
CA ALA A 240 10.16 36.76 -1.69
C ALA A 240 11.69 36.88 -1.69
N ALA A 241 12.18 37.55 -2.73
CA ALA A 241 13.59 37.81 -2.99
C ALA A 241 14.24 38.72 -1.94
N ALA A 242 15.55 38.51 -1.80
CA ALA A 242 16.47 39.27 -0.96
C ALA A 242 16.67 40.73 -1.42
N GLY A 243 16.87 41.62 -0.44
CA GLY A 243 17.38 42.99 -0.59
C GLY A 243 17.42 43.71 0.77
N PRO A 244 18.37 44.62 1.04
CA PRO A 244 19.28 44.44 2.18
C PRO A 244 19.16 45.41 3.37
N ALA A 245 19.73 44.93 4.49
CA ALA A 245 20.42 45.62 5.59
C ALA A 245 19.72 46.72 6.41
N LYS A 246 19.66 46.52 7.74
CA LYS A 246 20.38 47.38 8.73
C LYS A 246 20.32 46.81 10.16
N THR A 247 21.53 46.49 10.64
CA THR A 247 22.10 46.72 11.99
C THR A 247 21.20 46.69 13.24
N ILE A 248 21.51 45.72 14.09
CA ILE A 248 21.19 45.59 15.52
C ILE A 248 21.93 46.66 16.36
N PRO A 249 21.34 47.11 17.49
CA PRO A 249 22.12 47.22 18.72
C PRO A 249 21.52 46.40 19.90
N PRO A 250 22.35 46.03 20.91
CA PRO A 250 22.05 45.00 21.91
C PRO A 250 21.45 45.60 23.23
N PRO A 251 21.14 44.77 24.26
CA PRO A 251 20.00 44.93 25.14
C PRO A 251 20.32 45.64 26.46
N ALA A 252 19.29 46.14 27.14
CA ALA A 252 19.36 46.55 28.53
C ALA A 252 18.18 45.99 29.35
N THR A 253 18.57 45.43 30.49
CA THR A 253 17.81 44.85 31.59
C THR A 253 16.98 45.86 32.37
N SER A 254 15.80 45.45 32.85
CA SER A 254 15.37 45.66 34.26
C SER A 254 13.95 45.12 34.52
N THR A 255 13.85 44.24 35.52
CA THR A 255 12.64 43.80 36.24
C THR A 255 12.25 44.87 37.31
N PRO A 256 11.21 44.67 38.16
CA PRO A 256 9.78 44.95 38.00
C PRO A 256 9.25 46.08 38.92
N ALA A 257 8.02 46.54 38.71
CA ALA A 257 7.18 47.09 39.79
C ALA A 257 5.68 46.98 39.47
N ALA A 258 4.93 46.53 40.48
CA ALA A 258 3.49 46.28 40.45
C ALA A 258 2.67 47.51 40.88
N THR A 259 1.44 47.61 40.37
CA THR A 259 0.18 48.16 40.96
C THR A 259 -0.74 48.51 39.77
N ALA A 260 -2.07 48.38 39.77
CA ALA A 260 -3.07 47.94 40.73
C ALA A 260 -4.30 47.44 39.95
N LYS A 261 -5.17 46.73 40.67
CA LYS A 261 -6.45 46.13 40.25
C LYS A 261 -7.39 47.06 39.46
N GLU A 262 -7.98 46.51 38.41
CA GLU A 262 -9.35 46.80 38.00
C GLU A 262 -10.08 45.48 37.71
N ALA A 263 -11.33 45.37 38.16
CA ALA A 263 -12.12 44.14 38.18
C ALA A 263 -12.51 43.68 36.76
N PRO A 264 -12.52 42.37 36.47
CA PRO A 264 -12.83 41.90 35.12
C PRO A 264 -14.33 42.01 34.84
N ALA A 265 -14.67 42.80 33.82
CA ALA A 265 -15.90 42.61 33.09
C ALA A 265 -15.99 41.15 32.64
N LYS A 266 -17.16 40.52 32.81
CA LYS A 266 -17.46 39.17 32.34
C LYS A 266 -17.10 39.05 30.87
N ALA A 267 -15.91 38.51 30.60
CA ALA A 267 -15.55 38.02 29.28
C ALA A 267 -16.49 36.84 28.99
N THR A 268 -17.43 37.08 28.09
CA THR A 268 -18.14 36.02 27.38
C THR A 268 -17.11 35.05 26.84
N VAL A 269 -17.19 33.80 27.30
CA VAL A 269 -16.37 32.69 26.79
C VAL A 269 -16.53 32.69 25.26
N PRO A 270 -15.43 32.79 24.48
CA PRO A 270 -15.55 32.64 23.04
C PRO A 270 -16.07 31.22 22.78
N GLU A 271 -17.29 31.17 22.26
CA GLU A 271 -17.95 29.94 21.82
C GLU A 271 -16.96 29.19 20.91
N LYS A 272 -16.59 27.96 21.30
CA LYS A 272 -15.71 27.11 20.50
C LYS A 272 -16.35 26.97 19.11
N LYS A 273 -15.75 27.63 18.11
CA LYS A 273 -16.14 27.51 16.70
C LYS A 273 -16.23 26.01 16.38
N LYS A 274 -17.44 25.53 16.09
CA LYS A 274 -17.71 24.12 15.79
C LYS A 274 -16.74 23.69 14.68
N ALA A 275 -15.88 22.72 14.98
CA ALA A 275 -14.90 22.23 14.01
C ALA A 275 -15.64 21.79 12.73
N GLU A 276 -15.11 22.18 11.58
CA GLU A 276 -15.72 21.85 10.29
C GLU A 276 -15.86 20.33 10.13
N ALA A 277 -16.96 19.90 9.52
CA ALA A 277 -17.21 18.50 9.25
C ALA A 277 -16.25 18.01 8.16
N PHE A 278 -15.85 16.74 8.23
CA PHE A 278 -15.04 16.13 7.18
C PHE A 278 -15.82 16.05 5.86
N VAL A 279 -15.12 16.29 4.75
CA VAL A 279 -15.67 16.08 3.42
C VAL A 279 -15.81 14.58 3.20
N LYS A 280 -17.04 14.14 3.02
CA LYS A 280 -17.36 12.72 2.83
C LYS A 280 -17.12 12.29 1.39
N GLU A 281 -16.57 11.11 1.22
CA GLU A 281 -16.36 10.45 -0.07
C GLU A 281 -16.70 8.96 -0.01
N HIS A 282 -16.87 8.37 -1.19
CA HIS A 282 -17.12 6.95 -1.33
C HIS A 282 -15.82 6.15 -1.29
N PHE A 283 -15.78 5.08 -0.49
CA PHE A 283 -14.69 4.11 -0.46
C PHE A 283 -15.15 2.75 -1.01
N GLY A 284 -14.59 2.37 -2.15
CA GLY A 284 -14.92 1.11 -2.81
C GLY A 284 -14.11 -0.06 -2.26
N LEU A 285 -14.79 -1.16 -1.93
CA LEU A 285 -14.15 -2.43 -1.60
C LEU A 285 -13.92 -3.30 -2.83
N SER A 286 -12.90 -4.15 -2.75
CA SER A 286 -12.62 -5.15 -3.77
C SER A 286 -13.77 -6.16 -3.90
N THR A 287 -14.07 -6.54 -5.14
CA THR A 287 -15.00 -7.63 -5.47
C THR A 287 -14.27 -8.94 -5.76
N LYS A 288 -12.94 -8.97 -5.63
CA LYS A 288 -12.15 -10.17 -5.84
C LYS A 288 -12.29 -11.09 -4.63
N ALA A 289 -12.78 -12.30 -4.87
CA ALA A 289 -12.94 -13.30 -3.82
C ALA A 289 -11.61 -13.59 -3.10
N VAL A 290 -11.67 -13.59 -1.78
CA VAL A 290 -10.56 -13.90 -0.87
C VAL A 290 -10.91 -15.08 0.02
N VAL A 291 -9.91 -15.74 0.60
CA VAL A 291 -10.13 -16.87 1.51
C VAL A 291 -10.59 -16.35 2.87
N VAL A 292 -11.84 -16.65 3.22
CA VAL A 292 -12.42 -16.31 4.53
C VAL A 292 -12.18 -17.43 5.54
N VAL A 293 -12.31 -18.69 5.11
CA VAL A 293 -11.97 -19.87 5.90
C VAL A 293 -10.97 -20.70 5.10
N LYS A 294 -9.80 -20.94 5.70
CA LYS A 294 -8.78 -21.82 5.10
C LYS A 294 -9.28 -23.26 5.18
N GLY A 295 -9.14 -24.00 4.08
CA GLY A 295 -9.42 -25.44 4.08
C GLY A 295 -8.42 -26.19 4.96
N GLN A 296 -8.89 -27.28 5.58
CA GLN A 296 -8.10 -28.11 6.47
C GLN A 296 -8.55 -29.57 6.35
N LYS A 297 -7.59 -30.50 6.23
CA LYS A 297 -7.90 -31.94 6.25
C LYS A 297 -8.26 -32.39 7.66
N ALA A 298 -9.19 -33.33 7.75
CA ALA A 298 -9.50 -34.01 9.00
C ALA A 298 -8.27 -34.80 9.50
N THR A 299 -8.05 -34.79 10.81
CA THR A 299 -7.09 -35.65 11.51
C THR A 299 -7.73 -36.23 12.77
N LYS A 300 -7.05 -37.12 13.48
CA LYS A 300 -7.53 -37.66 14.77
C LYS A 300 -7.87 -36.58 15.82
N LYS A 301 -7.33 -35.36 15.69
CA LYS A 301 -7.47 -34.28 16.68
C LYS A 301 -8.25 -33.07 16.17
N VAL A 302 -8.54 -32.97 14.88
CA VAL A 302 -9.22 -31.82 14.29
C VAL A 302 -10.14 -32.25 13.16
N GLU A 303 -11.34 -31.70 13.17
CA GLU A 303 -12.33 -31.88 12.10
C GLU A 303 -11.82 -31.29 10.78
N GLY A 304 -12.34 -31.82 9.67
CA GLY A 304 -12.08 -31.28 8.34
C GLY A 304 -12.90 -30.01 8.09
N MET A 305 -12.35 -29.13 7.25
CA MET A 305 -12.94 -27.85 6.89
C MET A 305 -12.73 -27.59 5.40
N ALA A 306 -13.80 -27.25 4.67
CA ALA A 306 -13.72 -26.83 3.30
C ALA A 306 -13.21 -25.38 3.20
N LYS A 307 -12.53 -25.05 2.10
CA LYS A 307 -12.09 -23.68 1.85
C LYS A 307 -13.31 -22.83 1.49
N ILE A 308 -13.57 -21.77 2.26
CA ILE A 308 -14.63 -20.79 1.95
C ILE A 308 -13.99 -19.51 1.44
N THR A 309 -14.49 -19.03 0.30
CA THR A 309 -14.09 -17.75 -0.28
C THR A 309 -15.29 -16.82 -0.41
N ALA A 310 -15.07 -15.52 -0.20
CA ALA A 310 -16.08 -14.49 -0.41
C ALA A 310 -15.42 -13.18 -0.88
N ASP A 311 -16.19 -12.33 -1.53
CA ASP A 311 -15.77 -11.01 -1.98
C ASP A 311 -15.87 -9.96 -0.85
N PRO A 312 -14.82 -9.15 -0.63
CA PRO A 312 -14.82 -8.11 0.42
C PRO A 312 -16.05 -7.21 0.39
N ALA A 313 -16.44 -6.72 -0.79
CA ALA A 313 -17.62 -5.89 -0.93
C ALA A 313 -18.90 -6.53 -0.39
N ALA A 314 -19.21 -7.80 -0.70
CA ALA A 314 -20.45 -8.41 -0.23
C ALA A 314 -20.39 -8.82 1.23
N TYR A 315 -19.29 -9.45 1.70
CA TYR A 315 -19.25 -9.88 3.09
C TYR A 315 -19.15 -8.71 4.07
N CYS A 316 -18.46 -7.61 3.72
CA CYS A 316 -18.47 -6.42 4.57
C CYS A 316 -19.88 -5.79 4.60
N ALA A 317 -20.61 -5.80 3.49
CA ALA A 317 -22.01 -5.34 3.49
C ALA A 317 -22.92 -6.25 4.32
N GLU A 318 -22.72 -7.57 4.31
CA GLU A 318 -23.44 -8.52 5.18
C GLU A 318 -23.17 -8.23 6.66
N ILE A 319 -21.90 -8.04 7.03
CA ILE A 319 -21.46 -7.71 8.39
C ILE A 319 -22.07 -6.39 8.85
N LEU A 320 -22.07 -5.35 8.01
CA LEU A 320 -22.66 -4.05 8.34
C LEU A 320 -24.17 -4.15 8.57
N ARG A 321 -24.89 -4.87 7.70
CA ARG A 321 -26.34 -5.11 7.89
C ARG A 321 -26.64 -5.87 9.18
N ASP A 322 -25.82 -6.86 9.53
CA ASP A 322 -25.94 -7.57 10.80
C ASP A 322 -25.66 -6.65 12.01
N ALA A 323 -24.72 -5.72 11.87
CA ALA A 323 -24.46 -4.65 12.83
C ALA A 323 -25.54 -3.53 12.83
N LYS A 324 -26.61 -3.65 12.02
CA LYS A 324 -27.67 -2.64 11.86
C LYS A 324 -27.18 -1.30 11.31
N ILE A 325 -26.12 -1.36 10.51
CA ILE A 325 -25.52 -0.22 9.81
C ILE A 325 -25.81 -0.37 8.32
N ASP A 326 -26.29 0.71 7.68
CA ASP A 326 -26.47 0.71 6.23
C ASP A 326 -25.11 0.71 5.51
N PRO A 327 -24.81 -0.28 4.65
CA PRO A 327 -23.51 -0.35 3.99
C PRO A 327 -23.23 0.79 3.02
N VAL A 328 -24.26 1.32 2.35
CA VAL A 328 -24.09 2.40 1.36
C VAL A 328 -23.74 3.69 2.09
N GLU A 329 -24.49 4.04 3.13
CA GLU A 329 -24.20 5.20 3.97
C GLU A 329 -22.84 5.08 4.67
N TRP A 330 -22.47 3.88 5.13
CA TRP A 330 -21.16 3.65 5.74
C TRP A 330 -20.01 3.92 4.76
N TYR A 331 -20.04 3.29 3.59
CA TYR A 331 -18.97 3.45 2.61
C TYR A 331 -19.00 4.80 1.88
N ASN A 332 -20.07 5.59 2.01
CA ASN A 332 -20.13 6.99 1.59
C ASN A 332 -19.66 7.99 2.66
N SER A 333 -19.15 7.50 3.81
CA SER A 333 -18.72 8.34 4.94
C SER A 333 -17.23 8.17 5.23
N PHE A 334 -16.40 8.14 4.17
CA PHE A 334 -14.94 8.18 4.28
C PHE A 334 -14.40 9.58 4.02
N THR A 335 -13.15 9.84 4.38
CA THR A 335 -12.47 11.12 4.12
C THR A 335 -10.99 10.90 3.86
N SER A 336 -10.48 11.55 2.81
CA SER A 336 -9.06 11.64 2.47
C SER A 336 -8.39 12.86 3.13
N GLY A 337 -7.05 12.92 3.02
CA GLY A 337 -6.28 14.10 3.42
C GLY A 337 -6.16 14.31 4.94
N VAL A 338 -6.56 13.32 5.74
CA VAL A 338 -6.43 13.37 7.19
C VAL A 338 -4.96 13.37 7.58
N LYS A 339 -4.62 14.21 8.56
CA LYS A 339 -3.34 14.17 9.25
C LYS A 339 -3.57 13.82 10.71
N PHE A 340 -2.61 13.12 11.30
CA PHE A 340 -2.58 12.83 12.72
C PHE A 340 -1.16 13.05 13.24
N LEU A 341 -1.02 13.93 14.22
CA LEU A 341 0.23 14.35 14.84
C LEU A 341 1.28 14.77 13.81
N GLY A 342 0.83 15.54 12.81
CA GLY A 342 1.68 16.03 11.72
C GLY A 342 2.11 14.97 10.70
N ARG A 343 1.52 13.76 10.74
CA ARG A 343 1.74 12.70 9.74
C ARG A 343 0.51 12.52 8.86
N PRO A 344 0.67 12.39 7.53
CA PRO A 344 -0.45 12.06 6.66
C PRO A 344 -0.94 10.64 6.93
N VAL A 345 -2.26 10.47 6.92
CA VAL A 345 -2.90 9.17 6.77
C VAL A 345 -3.04 8.93 5.26
N ARG A 346 -2.33 7.93 4.75
CA ARG A 346 -2.16 7.69 3.31
C ARG A 346 -3.46 7.35 2.60
N ASP A 347 -4.26 6.51 3.23
CA ASP A 347 -5.49 5.95 2.66
C ASP A 347 -6.70 6.67 3.30
N PRO A 348 -7.82 6.80 2.57
CA PRO A 348 -9.06 7.30 3.17
C PRO A 348 -9.40 6.52 4.44
N ILE A 349 -9.98 7.19 5.43
CA ILE A 349 -10.50 6.54 6.63
C ILE A 349 -11.95 6.92 6.84
N HIS A 350 -12.69 6.09 7.55
CA HIS A 350 -14.07 6.39 7.86
C HIS A 350 -14.13 7.61 8.82
N THR A 351 -15.15 8.46 8.68
CA THR A 351 -15.26 9.71 9.43
C THR A 351 -15.26 9.50 10.95
N ASP A 352 -15.75 8.38 11.45
CA ASP A 352 -15.71 8.06 12.89
C ASP A 352 -14.26 7.97 13.40
N LEU A 353 -13.37 7.34 12.62
CA LEU A 353 -11.96 7.29 12.97
C LEU A 353 -11.32 8.67 12.82
N ALA A 354 -11.64 9.42 11.77
CA ALA A 354 -11.12 10.78 11.59
C ALA A 354 -11.52 11.72 12.75
N GLU A 355 -12.76 11.63 13.23
CA GLU A 355 -13.25 12.38 14.39
C GLU A 355 -12.53 11.98 15.68
N HIS A 356 -12.36 10.68 15.92
CA HIS A 356 -11.59 10.18 17.05
C HIS A 356 -10.15 10.70 17.02
N LEU A 357 -9.47 10.57 15.88
CA LEU A 357 -8.09 11.05 15.72
C LEU A 357 -7.97 12.56 15.95
N ARG A 358 -8.92 13.36 15.44
CA ARG A 358 -8.96 14.81 15.68
C ARG A 358 -9.08 15.14 17.18
N GLU A 359 -9.90 14.40 17.93
CA GLU A 359 -10.01 14.58 19.38
C GLU A 359 -8.70 14.20 20.10
N ARG A 360 -8.12 13.04 19.75
CA ARG A 360 -6.90 12.53 20.38
C ARG A 360 -5.69 13.41 20.05
N GLU A 361 -5.59 13.89 18.81
CA GLU A 361 -4.54 14.81 18.37
C GLU A 361 -4.53 16.06 19.23
N GLY A 362 -5.68 16.70 19.46
CA GLY A 362 -5.77 17.90 20.30
C GLY A 362 -5.23 17.67 21.73
N ARG A 363 -5.56 16.52 22.34
CA ARG A 363 -5.08 16.17 23.69
C ARG A 363 -3.59 15.84 23.73
N LEU A 364 -3.10 15.14 22.72
CA LEU A 364 -1.68 14.78 22.60
C LEU A 364 -0.83 16.01 22.29
N ALA A 365 -1.30 16.88 21.40
CA ALA A 365 -0.66 18.15 21.08
C ALA A 365 -0.58 19.08 22.29
N GLU A 366 -1.65 19.14 23.11
CA GLU A 366 -1.64 19.91 24.35
C GLU A 366 -0.57 19.43 25.35
N LYS A 367 -0.30 18.13 25.41
CA LYS A 367 0.66 17.56 26.37
C LYS A 367 2.09 17.46 25.83
N TYR A 368 2.25 17.21 24.53
CA TYR A 368 3.54 16.84 23.93
C TYR A 368 3.98 17.77 22.79
N GLY A 369 3.16 18.76 22.41
CA GLY A 369 3.40 19.68 21.30
C GLY A 369 4.27 20.90 21.64
N GLY A 370 4.91 20.91 22.81
CA GLY A 370 5.71 22.04 23.28
C GLY A 370 4.86 23.28 23.61
N PRO A 371 5.48 24.48 23.72
CA PRO A 371 4.80 25.71 24.09
C PRO A 371 3.63 26.07 23.17
N ASP A 372 3.75 25.75 21.88
CA ASP A 372 2.76 26.07 20.85
C ASP A 372 1.67 25.00 20.68
N LYS A 373 1.75 23.90 21.44
CA LYS A 373 0.85 22.74 21.33
C LYS A 373 0.75 22.23 19.88
N ASP A 374 1.89 22.16 19.19
CA ASP A 374 1.96 21.79 17.78
C ASP A 374 1.81 20.25 17.61
N PRO A 375 0.86 19.76 16.79
CA PRO A 375 0.67 18.33 16.56
C PRO A 375 1.87 17.61 15.95
N ALA A 376 2.62 18.24 15.04
CA ALA A 376 3.82 17.65 14.43
C ALA A 376 4.97 17.56 15.44
N VAL A 377 5.10 18.55 16.33
CA VAL A 377 6.04 18.47 17.47
C VAL A 377 5.64 17.32 18.39
N ALA A 378 4.35 17.20 18.72
CA ALA A 378 3.85 16.08 19.52
C ALA A 378 4.13 14.73 18.86
N GLY A 379 3.90 14.60 17.56
CA GLY A 379 4.22 13.39 16.81
C GLY A 379 5.70 13.02 16.91
N LYS A 380 6.60 13.99 16.73
CA LYS A 380 8.05 13.76 16.90
C LYS A 380 8.40 13.35 18.34
N THR A 381 7.84 14.02 19.34
CA THR A 381 8.05 13.70 20.76
C THR A 381 7.58 12.29 21.11
N LEU A 382 6.48 11.85 20.50
CA LEU A 382 5.85 10.56 20.74
C LEU A 382 6.43 9.41 19.91
N GLY A 383 7.46 9.68 19.09
CA GLY A 383 8.16 8.67 18.30
C GLY A 383 7.55 8.37 16.92
N LEU A 384 6.65 9.22 16.40
CA LEU A 384 6.16 9.06 15.03
C LEU A 384 7.27 9.37 14.02
N ARG A 385 7.63 8.35 13.25
CA ARG A 385 8.67 8.41 12.22
C ARG A 385 8.29 9.45 11.16
N GLY A 386 9.25 10.30 10.80
CA GLY A 386 9.04 11.40 9.84
C GLY A 386 9.11 10.98 8.39
N ASP A 387 9.66 9.79 8.13
CA ASP A 387 9.87 9.20 6.81
C ASP A 387 8.77 8.20 6.42
N GLU A 388 7.72 8.06 7.22
CA GLU A 388 6.62 7.13 6.99
C GLU A 388 5.25 7.79 7.15
N GLU A 389 4.32 7.35 6.31
CA GLU A 389 2.91 7.71 6.39
C GLU A 389 2.17 6.69 7.28
N ILE A 390 1.05 7.12 7.88
CA ILE A 390 0.17 6.21 8.60
C ILE A 390 -0.73 5.52 7.58
N VAL A 391 -0.82 4.19 7.63
CA VAL A 391 -1.65 3.41 6.70
C VAL A 391 -3.08 3.37 7.21
N GLY A 392 -4.05 3.71 6.35
CA GLY A 392 -5.47 3.82 6.69
C GLY A 392 -6.29 2.62 6.21
N ALA A 393 -7.44 2.87 5.58
CA ALA A 393 -8.30 1.81 5.08
C ALA A 393 -7.65 0.94 3.99
N ARG A 394 -8.25 -0.23 3.75
CA ARG A 394 -7.88 -1.16 2.68
C ARG A 394 -9.12 -1.65 1.97
N ASP A 395 -9.06 -1.78 0.65
CA ASP A 395 -10.14 -2.32 -0.17
C ASP A 395 -10.17 -3.86 -0.17
N HIS A 396 -9.06 -4.49 0.24
CA HIS A 396 -8.93 -5.95 0.34
C HIS A 396 -8.09 -6.37 1.57
N PRO A 397 -8.32 -7.58 2.11
CA PRO A 397 -7.51 -8.09 3.21
C PRO A 397 -6.13 -8.55 2.75
N THR A 398 -5.15 -8.41 3.63
CA THR A 398 -3.77 -8.89 3.43
C THR A 398 -3.50 -10.15 4.27
N SER A 399 -3.56 -10.03 5.59
CA SER A 399 -3.22 -11.11 6.54
C SER A 399 -4.45 -11.72 7.20
N ALA A 400 -5.34 -10.89 7.74
CA ALA A 400 -6.60 -11.32 8.33
C ALA A 400 -7.73 -11.20 7.29
N ALA A 401 -8.53 -12.26 7.12
CA ALA A 401 -9.62 -12.27 6.16
C ALA A 401 -10.66 -11.15 6.39
N VAL A 402 -10.90 -10.80 7.66
CA VAL A 402 -11.74 -9.67 8.04
C VAL A 402 -10.97 -8.82 9.04
N SER A 403 -10.73 -7.56 8.68
CA SER A 403 -9.96 -6.59 9.46
C SER A 403 -10.69 -5.26 9.51
N MET A 404 -10.49 -4.48 10.58
CA MET A 404 -11.07 -3.14 10.72
C MET A 404 -10.57 -2.14 9.66
N HIS A 405 -9.46 -2.42 8.97
CA HIS A 405 -9.04 -1.65 7.79
C HIS A 405 -10.10 -1.69 6.65
N LEU A 406 -10.86 -2.78 6.50
CA LEU A 406 -11.93 -2.90 5.50
C LEU A 406 -13.14 -2.01 5.82
N PHE A 407 -13.25 -1.54 7.06
CA PHE A 407 -14.31 -0.66 7.52
C PHE A 407 -13.83 0.78 7.71
N GLY A 408 -12.55 1.07 7.42
CA GLY A 408 -11.95 2.40 7.60
C GLY A 408 -11.74 2.81 9.06
N LEU A 409 -11.68 1.83 9.96
CA LEU A 409 -11.61 2.04 11.42
C LEU A 409 -10.27 1.62 12.04
N ALA A 410 -9.25 1.38 11.21
CA ALA A 410 -7.93 0.97 11.65
C ALA A 410 -6.81 1.83 11.05
N LEU A 411 -5.69 1.89 11.77
CA LEU A 411 -4.43 2.49 11.36
C LEU A 411 -3.27 1.50 11.59
N ASP A 412 -2.28 1.54 10.71
CA ASP A 412 -0.95 1.00 11.01
C ASP A 412 0.05 2.16 11.14
N VAL A 413 0.74 2.21 12.29
CA VAL A 413 1.66 3.29 12.67
C VAL A 413 3.10 2.77 12.69
N ASN A 414 4.03 3.55 12.10
CA ASN A 414 5.46 3.21 12.03
C ASN A 414 5.66 1.78 11.50
N TYR A 415 4.98 1.45 10.39
CA TYR A 415 4.87 0.09 9.83
C TYR A 415 6.23 -0.61 9.73
N THR A 416 7.28 0.09 9.33
CA THR A 416 8.61 -0.50 9.13
C THR A 416 9.22 -1.02 10.42
N ALA A 417 9.07 -0.30 11.54
CA ALA A 417 9.69 -0.63 12.81
C ALA A 417 8.84 -1.55 13.70
N ASN A 418 7.52 -1.62 13.43
CA ASN A 418 6.56 -2.41 14.19
C ASN A 418 6.00 -3.53 13.31
N PRO A 419 6.48 -4.77 13.43
CA PRO A 419 5.98 -5.89 12.65
C PRO A 419 4.82 -6.63 13.33
N PHE A 420 4.23 -7.58 12.60
CA PHE A 420 3.47 -8.66 13.22
C PHE A 420 4.44 -9.69 13.83
N VAL A 421 4.37 -9.86 15.14
CA VAL A 421 5.13 -10.86 15.90
C VAL A 421 4.21 -12.02 16.27
N SER A 422 4.45 -13.20 15.70
CA SER A 422 3.57 -14.36 15.90
C SER A 422 3.58 -14.85 17.37
N PRO A 423 2.44 -14.79 18.10
CA PRO A 423 2.36 -15.32 19.47
C PRO A 423 2.55 -16.85 19.54
N GLY A 424 2.34 -17.54 18.42
CA GLY A 424 2.46 -18.99 18.29
C GLY A 424 3.76 -19.47 17.63
N GLY A 425 4.56 -18.57 17.06
CA GLY A 425 5.74 -18.92 16.26
C GLY A 425 6.83 -19.57 17.09
N SER A 426 7.17 -20.83 16.80
CA SER A 426 8.23 -21.55 17.52
C SER A 426 9.61 -20.95 17.25
N THR A 427 9.82 -20.42 16.04
CA THR A 427 11.11 -19.87 15.63
C THR A 427 11.36 -18.50 16.26
N GLU A 428 10.39 -17.58 16.23
CA GLU A 428 10.52 -16.30 16.93
C GLU A 428 10.72 -16.49 18.43
N LYS A 429 10.02 -17.46 19.04
CA LYS A 429 10.21 -17.82 20.45
C LYS A 429 11.62 -18.30 20.75
N ALA A 430 12.22 -19.09 19.86
CA ALA A 430 13.59 -19.57 20.04
C ALA A 430 14.59 -18.41 20.02
N VAL A 431 14.43 -17.47 19.07
CA VAL A 431 15.29 -16.27 18.99
C VAL A 431 15.14 -15.39 20.23
N LEU A 432 13.91 -15.12 20.68
CA LEU A 432 13.69 -14.33 21.90
C LEU A 432 14.23 -15.04 23.15
N ALA A 433 14.12 -16.37 23.22
CA ALA A 433 14.71 -17.15 24.31
C ALA A 433 16.24 -17.05 24.30
N ASN A 434 16.87 -17.15 23.13
CA ASN A 434 18.32 -16.96 22.97
C ASN A 434 18.75 -15.57 23.43
N ALA A 435 18.06 -14.51 22.96
CA ALA A 435 18.30 -13.14 23.36
C ALA A 435 18.19 -12.97 24.88
N GLY A 436 17.14 -13.52 25.49
CA GLY A 436 16.95 -13.52 26.94
C GLY A 436 18.08 -14.18 27.71
N ARG A 437 18.48 -15.40 27.30
CA ARG A 437 19.57 -16.15 27.95
C ARG A 437 20.88 -15.39 27.90
N LEU A 438 21.19 -14.70 26.79
CA LEU A 438 22.43 -13.91 26.71
C LEU A 438 22.35 -12.62 27.53
N VAL A 439 21.26 -11.87 27.40
CA VAL A 439 21.15 -10.52 27.95
C VAL A 439 20.82 -10.53 29.45
N THR A 440 19.86 -11.36 29.85
CA THR A 440 19.33 -11.39 31.23
C THR A 440 19.70 -12.63 32.01
N GLY A 441 20.28 -13.66 31.36
CA GLY A 441 20.57 -14.95 31.97
C GLY A 441 19.37 -15.90 32.04
N ALA A 442 18.20 -15.50 31.52
CA ALA A 442 16.99 -16.33 31.50
C ALA A 442 16.22 -16.13 30.18
N PRO A 443 15.55 -17.16 29.64
CA PRO A 443 14.79 -17.01 28.40
C PRO A 443 13.65 -16.01 28.58
N VAL A 444 13.47 -15.14 27.57
CA VAL A 444 12.28 -14.29 27.45
C VAL A 444 11.42 -14.80 26.29
N GLY A 445 10.13 -14.47 26.32
CA GLY A 445 9.18 -14.91 25.30
C GLY A 445 8.18 -13.82 24.98
N PHE A 446 7.49 -14.00 23.86
CA PHE A 446 6.40 -13.12 23.43
C PHE A 446 5.05 -13.84 23.61
N GLY A 447 4.01 -13.08 23.96
CA GLY A 447 2.66 -13.58 24.19
C GLY A 447 1.66 -12.45 24.35
N LYS A 448 0.51 -12.73 24.99
CA LYS A 448 -0.43 -11.67 25.36
C LYS A 448 0.14 -10.87 26.51
N MET A 449 0.62 -9.67 26.23
CA MET A 449 1.38 -8.84 27.17
C MET A 449 0.85 -7.42 27.19
N LYS A 450 0.98 -6.76 28.34
CA LYS A 450 0.76 -5.30 28.44
C LYS A 450 1.97 -4.57 27.87
N TYR A 451 1.82 -3.26 27.67
CA TYR A 451 2.90 -2.41 27.13
C TYR A 451 4.23 -2.63 27.86
N ASP A 452 4.25 -2.56 29.19
CA ASP A 452 5.51 -2.62 29.97
C ASP A 452 6.22 -3.97 29.84
N ASP A 453 5.46 -5.07 29.86
CA ASP A 453 6.01 -6.43 29.68
C ASP A 453 6.56 -6.60 28.26
N LEU A 454 5.82 -6.09 27.27
CA LEU A 454 6.23 -6.13 25.87
C LEU A 454 7.47 -5.27 25.63
N HIS A 455 7.52 -4.08 26.23
CA HIS A 455 8.67 -3.18 26.17
C HIS A 455 9.90 -3.80 26.79
N ARG A 456 9.75 -4.56 27.89
CA ARG A 456 10.85 -5.30 28.51
C ARG A 456 11.40 -6.37 27.58
N VAL A 457 10.54 -7.16 26.93
CA VAL A 457 10.96 -8.17 25.94
C VAL A 457 11.64 -7.50 24.74
N ASN A 458 11.09 -6.38 24.26
CA ASN A 458 11.68 -5.61 23.17
C ASN A 458 13.07 -5.07 23.53
N SER A 459 13.23 -4.53 24.75
CA SER A 459 14.51 -3.98 25.22
C SER A 459 15.60 -5.04 25.29
N VAL A 460 15.25 -6.28 25.68
CA VAL A 460 16.17 -7.41 25.62
C VAL A 460 16.61 -7.70 24.19
N LEU A 461 15.69 -7.68 23.23
CA LEU A 461 16.03 -7.86 21.83
C LEU A 461 16.90 -6.72 21.29
N VAL A 462 16.61 -5.47 21.65
CA VAL A 462 17.43 -4.31 21.24
C VAL A 462 18.86 -4.44 21.76
N GLU A 463 19.05 -4.76 23.05
CA GLU A 463 20.39 -4.99 23.61
C GLU A 463 21.09 -6.15 22.88
N TYR A 464 20.37 -7.25 22.66
CA TYR A 464 20.89 -8.42 21.95
C TYR A 464 21.38 -8.09 20.54
N LEU A 465 20.58 -7.38 19.74
CA LEU A 465 20.92 -6.99 18.37
C LEU A 465 22.01 -5.91 18.31
N SER A 466 22.16 -5.11 19.37
CA SER A 466 23.24 -4.11 19.47
C SER A 466 24.64 -4.74 19.43
N TYR A 467 24.77 -6.00 19.89
CA TYR A 467 26.02 -6.75 19.89
C TYR A 467 26.55 -7.05 18.49
N LEU A 468 25.73 -6.98 17.42
CA LEU A 468 26.23 -7.07 16.05
C LEU A 468 27.29 -6.01 15.73
N SER A 469 27.27 -4.89 16.44
CA SER A 469 28.30 -3.84 16.31
C SER A 469 29.64 -4.24 16.94
N ALA A 470 29.76 -5.36 17.64
CA ALA A 470 31.02 -5.80 18.26
C ALA A 470 32.13 -6.11 17.25
N GLY A 471 31.80 -6.35 15.98
CA GLY A 471 32.79 -6.48 14.91
C GLY A 471 33.50 -5.17 14.57
N THR A 472 32.92 -4.02 14.92
CA THR A 472 33.42 -2.68 14.57
C THR A 472 33.55 -1.72 15.75
N SER A 473 33.00 -2.07 16.91
CA SER A 473 32.98 -1.25 18.13
C SER A 473 33.58 -1.99 19.31
N ALA A 474 34.71 -1.47 19.83
CA ALA A 474 35.38 -2.03 21.01
C ALA A 474 34.47 -2.05 22.25
N LYS A 475 33.59 -1.05 22.40
CA LYS A 475 32.61 -0.99 23.50
C LYS A 475 31.59 -2.13 23.39
N ALA A 476 31.06 -2.38 22.20
CA ALA A 476 30.12 -3.48 21.98
C ALA A 476 30.81 -4.85 22.14
N ALA A 477 32.07 -4.97 21.70
CA ALA A 477 32.87 -6.18 21.89
C ALA A 477 33.07 -6.51 23.36
N ALA A 478 33.51 -5.53 24.17
CA ALA A 478 33.68 -5.73 25.60
C ALA A 478 32.36 -6.09 26.31
N ALA A 479 31.24 -5.48 25.90
CA ALA A 479 29.92 -5.79 26.44
C ALA A 479 29.48 -7.23 26.09
N LEU A 480 29.67 -7.65 24.84
CA LEU A 480 29.36 -9.02 24.42
C LEU A 480 30.24 -10.04 25.15
N ASP A 481 31.54 -9.79 25.28
CA ASP A 481 32.45 -10.70 26.01
C ASP A 481 32.03 -10.87 27.47
N ALA A 482 31.63 -9.78 28.14
CA ALA A 482 31.15 -9.84 29.50
C ALA A 482 29.89 -10.72 29.64
N LYS A 483 28.96 -10.62 28.68
CA LYS A 483 27.77 -11.51 28.65
C LYS A 483 28.15 -12.97 28.39
N LEU A 484 29.05 -13.23 27.45
CA LEU A 484 29.52 -14.58 27.13
C LEU A 484 30.26 -15.23 28.32
N ALA A 485 31.09 -14.46 29.03
CA ALA A 485 31.77 -14.94 30.23
C ALA A 485 30.81 -15.29 31.38
N ALA A 486 29.68 -14.57 31.47
CA ALA A 486 28.64 -14.84 32.46
C ALA A 486 27.66 -15.96 32.05
N ALA A 487 27.62 -16.33 30.77
CA ALA A 487 26.66 -17.28 30.24
C ALA A 487 26.94 -18.72 30.68
N LYS A 488 25.96 -19.36 31.32
CA LYS A 488 26.08 -20.73 31.85
C LYS A 488 25.26 -21.76 31.09
N GLU A 489 24.40 -21.31 30.18
CA GLU A 489 23.44 -22.17 29.47
C GLU A 489 23.66 -22.12 27.96
N ALA A 490 23.27 -23.20 27.29
CA ALA A 490 23.18 -23.22 25.83
C ALA A 490 22.16 -22.17 25.33
N PRO A 491 22.38 -21.58 24.14
CA PRO A 491 23.49 -21.85 23.22
C PRO A 491 24.75 -21.03 23.53
N TRP A 492 24.85 -20.32 24.65
CA TRP A 492 25.91 -19.32 24.89
C TRP A 492 27.10 -19.82 25.71
N ALA A 493 26.89 -20.81 26.56
CA ALA A 493 27.93 -21.38 27.41
C ALA A 493 29.17 -21.81 26.59
N GLY A 494 30.31 -21.21 26.87
CA GLY A 494 31.58 -21.52 26.20
C GLY A 494 31.71 -21.01 24.76
N LEU A 495 30.76 -20.22 24.24
CA LEU A 495 30.90 -19.62 22.91
C LEU A 495 31.95 -18.52 22.90
N LYS A 496 32.77 -18.52 21.85
CA LYS A 496 33.67 -17.41 21.52
C LYS A 496 32.91 -16.32 20.78
N ARG A 497 33.45 -15.10 20.81
CA ARG A 497 32.85 -13.89 20.22
C ARG A 497 32.41 -14.09 18.76
N ASP A 498 33.25 -14.67 17.91
CA ASP A 498 32.93 -14.85 16.48
C ASP A 498 31.74 -15.79 16.26
N ALA A 499 31.68 -16.89 17.01
CA ALA A 499 30.56 -17.82 16.95
C ALA A 499 29.27 -17.20 17.52
N ALA A 500 29.39 -16.40 18.59
CA ALA A 500 28.27 -15.66 19.14
C ALA A 500 27.75 -14.62 18.13
N LEU A 501 28.62 -13.85 17.48
CA LEU A 501 28.24 -12.89 16.44
C LEU A 501 27.53 -13.56 15.26
N ALA A 502 28.03 -14.71 14.81
CA ALA A 502 27.38 -15.48 13.74
C ALA A 502 25.97 -15.94 14.15
N LEU A 503 25.78 -16.39 15.40
CA LEU A 503 24.47 -16.77 15.91
C LEU A 503 23.52 -15.57 16.03
N ILE A 504 23.99 -14.44 16.57
CA ILE A 504 23.19 -13.20 16.67
C ILE A 504 22.76 -12.74 15.27
N GLN A 505 23.65 -12.81 14.28
CA GLN A 505 23.34 -12.45 12.90
C GLN A 505 22.32 -13.40 12.28
N ALA A 506 22.45 -14.71 12.50
CA ALA A 506 21.49 -15.71 12.04
C ALA A 506 20.11 -15.50 12.67
N ASP A 507 20.05 -15.22 13.98
CA ASP A 507 18.83 -14.88 14.70
C ASP A 507 18.19 -13.60 14.15
N PHE A 508 18.99 -12.57 13.88
CA PHE A 508 18.54 -11.30 13.29
C PHE A 508 17.96 -11.48 11.88
N ASP A 509 18.65 -12.24 11.02
CA ASP A 509 18.16 -12.57 9.68
C ASP A 509 16.87 -13.41 9.75
N THR A 510 16.78 -14.31 10.72
CA THR A 510 15.58 -15.12 10.95
C THR A 510 14.38 -14.26 11.34
N VAL A 511 14.49 -13.41 12.36
CA VAL A 511 13.35 -12.58 12.79
C VAL A 511 12.97 -11.56 11.74
N THR A 512 13.93 -10.95 11.05
CA THR A 512 13.62 -10.00 9.97
C THR A 512 12.98 -10.67 8.76
N ALA A 513 13.30 -11.93 8.46
CA ALA A 513 12.59 -12.70 7.44
C ALA A 513 11.14 -13.02 7.87
N LEU A 514 10.96 -13.54 9.09
CA LEU A 514 9.63 -13.88 9.63
C LEU A 514 8.70 -12.67 9.70
N TRP A 515 9.24 -11.52 10.10
CA TRP A 515 8.53 -10.25 10.19
C TRP A 515 8.39 -9.51 8.85
N GLN A 516 8.93 -10.07 7.77
CA GLN A 516 8.91 -9.44 6.44
C GLN A 516 9.53 -8.04 6.48
N ARG A 517 10.68 -7.92 7.15
CA ARG A 517 11.51 -6.71 7.31
C ARG A 517 12.87 -6.92 6.66
N THR A 518 12.87 -7.36 5.41
CA THR A 518 14.08 -7.81 4.71
C THR A 518 14.83 -6.68 3.99
N LYS A 519 14.20 -5.52 3.78
CA LYS A 519 14.84 -4.36 3.13
C LYS A 519 15.85 -3.72 4.08
N LYS A 520 16.92 -3.13 3.52
CA LYS A 520 18.01 -2.48 4.29
C LYS A 520 17.51 -1.54 5.39
N LYS A 521 16.67 -0.56 5.06
CA LYS A 521 16.10 0.40 6.03
C LYS A 521 15.23 -0.27 7.10
N GLN A 522 14.54 -1.37 6.74
CA GLN A 522 13.71 -2.11 7.68
C GLN A 522 14.59 -2.89 8.66
N LYS A 523 15.62 -3.57 8.16
CA LYS A 523 16.63 -4.22 9.02
C LYS A 523 17.30 -3.19 9.94
N GLU A 524 17.71 -2.04 9.42
CA GLU A 524 18.29 -0.95 10.22
C GLU A 524 17.33 -0.48 11.33
N ALA A 525 16.04 -0.31 11.03
CA ALA A 525 15.04 0.02 12.03
C ALA A 525 14.92 -1.08 13.10
N ILE A 526 14.75 -2.34 12.69
CA ILE A 526 14.62 -3.48 13.64
C ILE A 526 15.88 -3.64 14.50
N GLN A 527 17.07 -3.42 13.95
CA GLN A 527 18.30 -3.47 14.72
C GLN A 527 18.36 -2.35 15.79
N GLN A 528 17.79 -1.18 15.50
CA GLN A 528 17.77 -0.04 16.42
C GLN A 528 16.66 -0.13 17.47
N THR A 529 15.47 -0.59 17.08
CA THR A 529 14.26 -0.50 17.91
C THR A 529 13.66 -1.85 18.28
N GLY A 530 14.24 -2.96 17.82
CA GLY A 530 13.67 -4.28 18.00
C GLY A 530 12.39 -4.41 17.18
N PHE A 531 11.33 -4.95 17.78
CA PHE A 531 10.01 -5.06 17.15
C PHE A 531 9.04 -3.94 17.59
N MET A 532 9.48 -2.96 18.40
CA MET A 532 8.59 -1.92 18.92
C MET A 532 9.29 -0.57 19.07
N ASP A 533 8.84 0.43 18.33
CA ASP A 533 9.28 1.84 18.45
C ASP A 533 8.19 2.80 18.96
N LEU A 534 7.01 2.27 19.29
CA LEU A 534 5.88 3.05 19.77
C LEU A 534 6.06 3.40 21.26
N SER A 535 5.91 4.70 21.59
CA SER A 535 5.92 5.16 22.98
C SER A 535 4.65 4.73 23.73
N LYS A 536 4.76 4.54 25.04
CA LYS A 536 3.63 4.21 25.92
C LYS A 536 2.57 5.29 25.85
N GLU A 537 3.02 6.54 25.84
CA GLU A 537 2.20 7.74 25.79
C GLU A 537 1.37 7.81 24.51
N LEU A 538 1.95 7.42 23.37
CA LEU A 538 1.23 7.32 22.11
C LEU A 538 0.17 6.21 22.18
N VAL A 539 0.59 4.99 22.55
CA VAL A 539 -0.30 3.82 22.62
C VAL A 539 -1.51 4.10 23.53
N GLU A 540 -1.26 4.54 24.76
CA GLU A 540 -2.32 4.83 25.73
C GLU A 540 -3.13 6.09 25.38
N GLY A 541 -2.50 7.03 24.69
CA GLY A 541 -3.10 8.30 24.28
C GLY A 541 -4.00 8.20 23.05
N MET A 542 -3.76 7.22 22.17
CA MET A 542 -4.62 6.93 21.02
C MET A 542 -6.01 6.46 21.45
N LYS A 543 -6.16 5.84 22.63
CA LYS A 543 -7.44 5.31 23.13
C LYS A 543 -8.15 4.43 22.08
N MET A 544 -7.40 3.51 21.52
CA MET A 544 -7.81 2.53 20.51
C MET A 544 -7.40 1.13 20.97
N ASP A 545 -8.05 0.09 20.47
CA ASP A 545 -7.56 -1.29 20.65
C ASP A 545 -6.20 -1.40 19.95
N TRP A 546 -5.17 -1.77 20.71
CA TRP A 546 -3.81 -1.92 20.19
C TRP A 546 -3.50 -3.38 19.89
N GLY A 547 -3.04 -3.66 18.68
CA GLY A 547 -2.91 -5.00 18.15
C GLY A 547 -1.83 -5.87 18.77
N ALA A 548 -0.96 -5.29 19.60
CA ALA A 548 0.08 -6.02 20.31
C ALA A 548 -0.43 -7.18 21.16
N ALA A 549 -1.66 -7.09 21.68
CA ALA A 549 -2.30 -8.18 22.43
C ALA A 549 -2.44 -9.49 21.63
N TYR A 550 -2.34 -9.43 20.30
CA TYR A 550 -2.39 -10.59 19.40
C TYR A 550 -1.26 -10.62 18.37
N GLY A 551 -0.19 -9.84 18.59
CA GLY A 551 1.01 -9.88 17.75
C GLY A 551 1.18 -8.70 16.80
N ASP A 552 0.16 -7.89 16.55
CA ASP A 552 0.18 -6.87 15.51
C ASP A 552 0.62 -5.51 16.06
N ILE A 553 1.93 -5.28 16.19
CA ILE A 553 2.49 -4.15 16.96
C ILE A 553 2.13 -2.80 16.33
N MET A 554 2.06 -2.71 15.00
CA MET A 554 1.74 -1.46 14.30
C MET A 554 0.27 -1.03 14.42
N HIS A 555 -0.62 -1.97 14.77
CA HIS A 555 -2.03 -1.88 14.46
C HIS A 555 -2.84 -1.23 15.58
N PHE A 556 -3.68 -0.28 15.24
CA PHE A 556 -4.65 0.35 16.12
C PHE A 556 -6.01 0.39 15.47
N ASP A 557 -7.08 0.05 16.19
CA ASP A 557 -8.43 0.22 15.65
C ASP A 557 -9.50 0.53 16.70
N LEU A 558 -10.71 0.83 16.22
CA LEU A 558 -11.87 1.17 17.06
C LEU A 558 -12.78 -0.03 17.36
N ARG A 559 -12.28 -1.28 17.30
CA ARG A 559 -13.13 -2.48 17.47
C ARG A 559 -13.78 -2.63 18.85
N ASP A 560 -13.33 -1.84 19.83
CA ASP A 560 -13.78 -1.91 21.22
C ASP A 560 -14.72 -0.77 21.62
N GLN A 561 -15.05 0.14 20.70
CA GLN A 561 -15.84 1.33 20.99
C GLN A 561 -16.71 1.81 19.81
N GLY A 562 -17.76 2.56 20.12
CA GLY A 562 -18.69 3.14 19.14
C GLY A 562 -19.23 2.11 18.16
N ARG A 563 -19.41 2.53 16.90
CA ARG A 563 -19.86 1.64 15.82
C ARG A 563 -18.86 0.54 15.49
N GLY A 564 -17.57 0.72 15.82
CA GLY A 564 -16.56 -0.33 15.66
C GLY A 564 -16.81 -1.55 16.53
N GLN A 565 -17.37 -1.37 17.73
CA GLN A 565 -17.78 -2.47 18.61
C GLN A 565 -18.92 -3.31 18.01
N GLU A 566 -19.91 -2.64 17.42
CA GLU A 566 -21.06 -3.27 16.75
C GLU A 566 -20.59 -4.08 15.54
N ILE A 567 -19.73 -3.48 14.71
CA ILE A 567 -19.10 -4.14 13.56
C ILE A 567 -18.30 -5.35 14.03
N GLN A 568 -17.46 -5.22 15.06
CA GLN A 568 -16.65 -6.32 15.55
C GLN A 568 -17.50 -7.49 16.11
N ALA A 569 -18.63 -7.19 16.74
CA ALA A 569 -19.57 -8.23 17.16
C ALA A 569 -20.16 -8.98 15.94
N ALA A 570 -20.53 -8.25 14.88
CA ALA A 570 -21.01 -8.83 13.63
C ALA A 570 -19.92 -9.63 12.90
N VAL A 571 -18.68 -9.15 12.86
CA VAL A 571 -17.51 -9.88 12.33
C VAL A 571 -17.37 -11.24 13.00
N ARG A 572 -17.48 -11.30 14.34
CA ARG A 572 -17.40 -12.58 15.08
C ARG A 572 -18.51 -13.54 14.70
N ARG A 573 -19.76 -13.04 14.56
CA ARG A 573 -20.91 -13.86 14.14
C ARG A 573 -20.72 -14.38 12.72
N TYR A 574 -20.32 -13.50 11.79
CA TYR A 574 -20.04 -13.86 10.40
C TYR A 574 -18.95 -14.95 10.31
N LEU A 575 -17.82 -14.78 10.99
CA LEU A 575 -16.74 -15.77 10.97
C LEU A 575 -17.15 -17.10 11.62
N ALA A 576 -17.99 -17.08 12.67
CA ALA A 576 -18.54 -18.29 13.27
C ALA A 576 -19.46 -19.03 12.29
N GLN A 577 -20.33 -18.30 11.59
CA GLN A 577 -21.20 -18.84 10.55
C GLN A 577 -20.39 -19.45 9.41
N LYS A 578 -19.39 -18.73 8.86
CA LYS A 578 -18.56 -19.25 7.75
C LYS A 578 -17.74 -20.49 8.14
N LYS A 579 -17.33 -20.59 9.41
CA LYS A 579 -16.71 -21.82 9.94
C LYS A 579 -17.71 -22.98 9.99
N LYS A 580 -18.98 -22.74 10.34
CA LYS A 580 -20.01 -23.77 10.32
C LYS A 580 -20.28 -24.24 8.88
N GLU A 581 -20.49 -23.31 7.95
CA GLU A 581 -20.66 -23.60 6.52
C GLU A 581 -19.47 -24.40 5.96
N SER A 582 -18.25 -24.04 6.32
CA SER A 582 -17.03 -24.77 5.95
C SER A 582 -17.02 -26.23 6.41
N LYS A 583 -17.51 -26.52 7.62
CA LYS A 583 -17.60 -27.88 8.15
C LYS A 583 -18.70 -28.68 7.46
N GLU A 584 -19.87 -28.07 7.25
CA GLU A 584 -21.00 -28.69 6.55
C GLU A 584 -20.63 -29.05 5.11
N GLN A 585 -19.97 -28.13 4.41
CA GLN A 585 -19.46 -28.38 3.06
C GLN A 585 -18.41 -29.49 3.05
N TRP A 586 -17.48 -29.51 4.01
CA TRP A 586 -16.51 -30.60 4.12
C TRP A 586 -17.20 -31.96 4.30
N ALA A 587 -18.18 -32.05 5.20
CA ALA A 587 -18.92 -33.27 5.47
C ALA A 587 -19.71 -33.75 4.25
N ALA A 588 -20.29 -32.82 3.47
CA ALA A 588 -20.97 -33.15 2.22
C ALA A 588 -20.01 -33.66 1.13
N GLU A 589 -18.80 -33.11 1.06
CA GLU A 589 -17.75 -33.53 0.11
C GLU A 589 -17.06 -34.84 0.52
N HIS A 590 -17.12 -35.21 1.81
CA HIS A 590 -16.48 -36.40 2.37
C HIS A 590 -17.48 -37.23 3.20
N PRO A 591 -18.48 -37.87 2.56
CA PRO A 591 -19.40 -38.76 3.26
C PRO A 591 -18.65 -40.03 3.68
N GLY A 592 -18.32 -40.15 4.98
CA GLY A 592 -17.56 -41.27 5.55
C GLY A 592 -17.28 -41.11 7.02
#